data_AF-A0A226BYW1-F1
#
_entry.id   AF-A0A226BYW1-F1
#
_cell.length_a   1.000
_cell.length_b   1.000
_cell.length_c   1.000
_cell.angle_alpha   90.00
_cell.angle_beta   90.00
_cell.angle_gamma   90.00
#
_symmetry.space_group_name_H-M   'P 1'
#
loop_
_entity.id
_entity.type
_entity.pdbx_description
1 polymer ?
#
loop_
_entity_poly.entity_id
_entity_poly.type
_entity_poly.pdbx_seq_one_letter_code
_entity_poly.pdbx_strand_id
1 'polypeptide(L)'
;MIKKFHFSLDRVLRVKEINEDKKKDEFQRAQKYKDQIEKQLNELKQSKESIIKELNDTQKNPVQIQYLKTYHNYLSSLDEQITNQSYKLQIAEKELKHVRQEWIDAKQEKRVLEKLKERHYQEFRKESLKQEQKVLDEMTVQSVYSR
;
A
#
# COMPACT_ATOMS: atom_id res chain seq x y z
N MET A 1 -36.53 22.70 14.68
CA MET A 1 -35.93 21.59 13.92
C MET A 1 -34.53 21.35 14.46
N ILE A 2 -34.19 20.11 14.82
CA ILE A 2 -32.83 19.74 15.23
C ILE A 2 -31.91 20.02 14.02
N LYS A 3 -30.91 20.90 14.20
CA LYS A 3 -29.91 21.16 13.15
C LYS A 3 -29.19 19.85 12.85
N LYS A 4 -28.95 19.53 11.58
CA LYS A 4 -28.09 18.38 11.23
C LYS A 4 -26.63 18.81 11.30
N PHE A 5 -25.74 17.91 11.75
CA PHE A 5 -24.31 18.16 11.72
C PHE A 5 -23.83 18.38 10.28
N HIS A 6 -23.01 19.41 10.07
CA HIS A 6 -22.38 19.70 8.79
C HIS A 6 -20.91 19.98 9.00
N PHE A 7 -20.04 19.24 8.31
CA PHE A 7 -18.60 19.48 8.34
C PHE A 7 -18.18 20.18 7.05
N SER A 8 -17.72 21.42 7.17
CA SER A 8 -17.38 22.28 6.04
C SER A 8 -16.30 21.69 5.11
N LEU A 9 -15.46 20.80 5.63
CA LEU A 9 -14.39 20.14 4.88
C LEU A 9 -14.75 18.71 4.42
N ASP A 10 -16.02 18.30 4.46
CA ASP A 10 -16.45 16.97 4.00
C ASP A 10 -16.02 16.67 2.55
N ARG A 11 -16.08 17.67 1.67
CA ARG A 11 -15.62 17.52 0.28
C ARG A 11 -14.10 17.30 0.21
N VAL A 12 -13.33 18.00 1.04
CA VAL A 12 -11.86 17.86 1.09
C VAL A 12 -11.48 16.49 1.66
N LEU A 13 -12.17 16.04 2.72
CA LEU A 13 -11.98 14.72 3.29
C LEU A 13 -12.22 13.61 2.24
N ARG A 14 -13.30 13.71 1.45
CA ARG A 14 -13.56 12.78 0.35
C ARG A 14 -12.46 12.75 -0.70
N VAL A 15 -11.90 13.91 -1.05
CA VAL A 15 -10.75 13.97 -1.99
C VAL A 15 -9.54 13.25 -1.40
N LYS A 16 -9.28 13.40 -0.08
CA LYS A 16 -8.17 12.71 0.60
C LYS A 16 -8.40 11.20 0.71
N GLU A 17 -9.64 10.74 0.92
CA GLU A 17 -10.00 9.31 0.87
C GLU A 17 -9.68 8.71 -0.51
N ILE A 18 -10.16 9.34 -1.58
CA ILE A 18 -9.89 8.90 -2.96
C ILE A 18 -8.39 8.89 -3.25
N ASN A 19 -7.64 9.87 -2.73
CA ASN A 19 -6.19 9.93 -2.90
C ASN A 19 -5.47 8.80 -2.15
N GLU A 20 -5.86 8.51 -0.90
CA GLU A 20 -5.31 7.37 -0.15
C GLU A 20 -5.56 6.05 -0.89
N ASP A 21 -6.78 5.83 -1.39
CA ASP A 21 -7.13 4.62 -2.12
C ASP A 21 -6.30 4.46 -3.40
N LYS A 22 -6.10 5.54 -4.17
CA LYS A 22 -5.22 5.53 -5.34
C LYS A 22 -3.77 5.15 -4.97
N LYS A 23 -3.22 5.75 -3.92
CA LYS A 23 -1.85 5.45 -3.45
C LYS A 23 -1.71 4.03 -2.92
N LYS A 24 -2.76 3.51 -2.27
CA LYS A 24 -2.83 2.11 -1.86
C LYS A 24 -2.79 1.17 -3.05
N ASP A 25 -3.56 1.46 -4.11
CA ASP A 25 -3.57 0.66 -5.33
C ASP A 25 -2.21 0.69 -6.05
N GLU A 26 -1.56 1.86 -6.09
CA GLU A 26 -0.18 2.00 -6.61
C GLU A 26 0.80 1.13 -5.82
N PHE A 27 0.76 1.18 -4.49
CA PHE A 27 1.56 0.33 -3.62
C PHE A 27 1.32 -1.16 -3.87
N GLN A 28 0.06 -1.59 -4.00
CA GLN A 28 -0.27 -2.99 -4.27
C GLN A 28 0.24 -3.46 -5.65
N ARG A 29 0.17 -2.60 -6.68
CA ARG A 29 0.73 -2.91 -8.00
C ARG A 29 2.24 -3.04 -7.95
N ALA A 30 2.93 -2.11 -7.28
CA ALA A 30 4.39 -2.17 -7.12
C ALA A 30 4.82 -3.42 -6.35
N GLN A 31 4.09 -3.81 -5.29
CA GLN A 31 4.37 -5.03 -4.54
C GLN A 31 4.25 -6.27 -5.42
N LYS A 32 3.13 -6.42 -6.16
CA LYS A 32 2.93 -7.54 -7.08
C LYS A 32 4.02 -7.63 -8.14
N TYR A 33 4.45 -6.48 -8.68
CA TYR A 33 5.52 -6.42 -9.66
C TYR A 33 6.86 -6.87 -9.06
N LYS A 34 7.21 -6.41 -7.86
CA LYS A 34 8.39 -6.86 -7.13
C LYS A 34 8.37 -8.38 -6.92
N ASP A 35 7.25 -8.92 -6.45
CA ASP A 35 7.10 -10.35 -6.18
C ASP A 35 7.25 -11.18 -7.47
N GLN A 36 6.72 -10.70 -8.60
CA GLN A 36 6.90 -11.34 -9.92
C GLN A 36 8.36 -11.37 -10.35
N ILE A 37 9.08 -10.24 -10.20
CA ILE A 37 10.50 -10.16 -10.54
C ILE A 37 11.33 -11.10 -9.67
N GLU A 38 11.05 -11.11 -8.37
CA GLU A 38 11.74 -11.95 -7.38
C GLU A 38 11.54 -13.44 -7.68
N LYS A 39 10.32 -13.84 -8.05
CA LYS A 39 10.03 -15.20 -8.50
C LYS A 39 10.83 -15.58 -9.74
N GLN A 40 10.83 -14.75 -10.78
CA GLN A 40 11.60 -14.99 -12.01
C GLN A 40 13.10 -15.09 -11.74
N LEU A 41 13.64 -14.24 -10.85
CA LEU A 41 15.04 -14.30 -10.45
C LEU A 41 15.37 -15.63 -9.77
N ASN A 42 14.49 -16.11 -8.90
CA ASN A 42 14.67 -17.38 -8.23
C ASN A 42 14.61 -18.57 -9.20
N GLU A 43 13.69 -18.54 -10.17
CA GLU A 43 13.60 -19.56 -11.23
C GLU A 43 14.89 -19.61 -12.08
N LEU A 44 15.46 -18.45 -12.45
CA LEU A 44 16.73 -18.38 -13.18
C LEU A 44 17.89 -18.97 -12.36
N LYS A 45 17.97 -18.63 -11.07
CA LYS A 45 18.99 -19.17 -10.16
C LYS A 45 18.87 -20.68 -9.99
N GLN A 46 17.65 -21.19 -9.83
CA GLN A 46 17.39 -22.63 -9.75
C GLN A 46 17.77 -23.34 -11.04
N SER A 47 17.44 -22.78 -12.21
CA SER A 47 17.84 -23.34 -13.51
C SER A 47 19.36 -23.43 -13.61
N LYS A 48 20.08 -22.36 -13.25
CA LYS A 48 21.55 -22.35 -13.21
C LYS A 48 22.11 -23.44 -12.30
N GLU A 49 21.56 -23.58 -11.10
CA GLU A 49 22.02 -24.57 -10.12
C GLU A 49 21.83 -26.01 -10.64
N SER A 50 20.69 -26.31 -11.28
CA SER A 50 20.41 -27.62 -11.87
C SER A 50 21.42 -27.98 -12.98
N ILE A 51 21.75 -27.03 -13.86
CA ILE A 51 22.71 -27.25 -14.94
C ILE A 51 24.12 -27.50 -14.39
N ILE A 52 24.53 -26.77 -13.36
CA ILE A 52 25.83 -26.97 -12.70
C ILE A 52 25.89 -28.37 -12.08
N LYS A 53 24.81 -28.84 -11.45
CA LYS A 53 24.73 -30.21 -10.90
C LYS A 53 24.86 -31.25 -12.02
N GLU A 54 24.10 -31.11 -13.10
CA GLU A 54 24.17 -32.00 -14.26
C GLU A 54 25.60 -32.09 -14.83
N LEU A 55 26.28 -30.96 -15.00
CA LEU A 55 27.67 -30.89 -15.49
C LEU A 55 28.66 -31.62 -14.57
N ASN A 56 28.53 -31.44 -13.26
CA ASN A 56 29.39 -32.11 -12.29
C ASN A 56 29.19 -33.64 -12.33
N ASP A 57 27.97 -34.11 -12.59
CA ASP A 57 27.67 -35.53 -12.73
C ASP A 57 28.15 -36.11 -14.07
N THR A 58 28.20 -35.32 -15.14
CA THR A 58 28.62 -35.76 -16.49
C THR A 58 30.13 -35.76 -16.73
N GLN A 59 30.93 -35.03 -15.94
CA GLN A 59 32.40 -35.00 -16.02
C GLN A 59 33.09 -36.36 -15.82
N LYS A 60 32.34 -37.42 -15.49
CA LYS A 60 32.84 -38.80 -15.39
C LYS A 60 33.03 -39.51 -16.75
N ASN A 61 32.72 -38.86 -17.88
CA ASN A 61 32.80 -39.49 -19.21
C ASN A 61 33.61 -38.65 -20.24
N PRO A 62 34.55 -39.25 -20.99
CA PRO A 62 35.56 -38.52 -21.80
C PRO A 62 35.10 -37.96 -23.17
N VAL A 63 33.81 -38.05 -23.52
CA VAL A 63 33.30 -37.62 -24.86
C VAL A 63 32.46 -36.34 -24.74
N GLN A 64 33.06 -35.16 -24.50
CA GLN A 64 32.24 -33.99 -24.11
C GLN A 64 32.71 -32.56 -24.50
N ILE A 65 33.76 -32.38 -25.29
CA ILE A 65 34.29 -31.01 -25.58
C ILE A 65 33.24 -30.08 -26.24
N GLN A 66 32.44 -30.58 -27.19
CA GLN A 66 31.39 -29.79 -27.84
C GLN A 66 30.22 -29.46 -26.89
N TYR A 67 29.88 -30.41 -26.00
CA TYR A 67 28.85 -30.21 -24.97
C TYR A 67 29.28 -29.13 -23.98
N LEU A 68 30.52 -29.18 -23.49
CA LEU A 68 31.08 -28.21 -22.54
C LEU A 68 30.98 -26.76 -23.05
N LYS A 69 31.27 -26.52 -24.34
CA LYS A 69 31.17 -25.17 -24.93
C LYS A 69 29.73 -24.66 -24.95
N THR A 70 28.77 -25.50 -25.32
CA THR A 70 27.34 -25.15 -25.33
C THR A 70 26.83 -24.83 -23.94
N TYR A 71 27.18 -25.66 -22.95
CA TYR A 71 26.82 -25.41 -21.55
C TYR A 71 27.43 -24.12 -20.99
N HIS A 72 28.71 -23.85 -21.30
CA HIS A 72 29.37 -22.62 -20.87
C HIS A 72 28.68 -21.37 -21.44
N ASN A 73 28.32 -21.39 -22.73
CA ASN A 73 27.58 -20.30 -23.36
C ASN A 73 26.20 -20.10 -22.72
N TYR A 74 25.50 -21.20 -22.42
CA TYR A 74 24.19 -21.14 -21.79
C TYR A 74 24.25 -20.61 -20.34
N LEU A 75 25.22 -21.08 -19.54
CA LEU A 75 25.48 -20.55 -18.20
C LEU A 75 25.83 -19.06 -18.22
N SER A 76 26.61 -18.61 -19.20
CA SER A 76 26.94 -17.20 -19.38
C SER A 76 25.69 -16.36 -19.68
N SER A 77 24.79 -16.87 -20.54
CA SER A 77 23.50 -16.22 -20.81
C SER A 77 22.60 -16.18 -19.57
N LEU A 78 22.56 -17.25 -18.77
CA LEU A 78 21.82 -17.26 -17.51
C LEU A 78 22.38 -16.23 -16.52
N ASP A 79 23.70 -16.07 -16.44
CA ASP A 79 24.33 -15.06 -15.59
C ASP A 79 23.99 -13.62 -15.99
N GLU A 80 23.97 -13.35 -17.29
CA GLU A 80 23.50 -12.06 -17.80
C GLU A 80 22.02 -11.83 -17.46
N GLN A 81 21.16 -12.83 -17.64
CA GLN A 81 19.75 -12.75 -17.29
C GLN A 81 19.54 -12.54 -15.78
N ILE A 82 20.26 -13.27 -14.93
CA ILE A 82 20.23 -13.11 -13.46
C ILE A 82 20.68 -11.70 -13.07
N THR A 83 21.73 -11.18 -13.69
CA THR A 83 22.25 -9.83 -13.43
C THR A 83 21.21 -8.77 -13.78
N ASN A 84 20.63 -8.86 -14.98
CA ASN A 84 19.58 -7.96 -15.43
C ASN A 84 18.33 -8.05 -14.54
N GLN A 85 17.92 -9.25 -14.14
CA GLN A 85 16.75 -9.45 -13.27
C GLN A 85 17.01 -8.94 -11.84
N SER A 86 18.23 -9.11 -11.33
CA SER A 86 18.64 -8.55 -10.04
C SER A 86 18.61 -7.02 -10.04
N TYR A 87 19.04 -6.39 -11.14
CA TYR A 87 18.95 -4.95 -11.31
C TYR A 87 17.49 -4.47 -11.35
N LYS A 88 16.61 -5.16 -12.08
CA LYS A 88 15.17 -4.89 -12.08
C LYS A 88 14.57 -5.01 -10.67
N LEU A 89 14.98 -6.01 -9.90
CA LEU A 89 14.52 -6.19 -8.52
C LEU A 89 14.92 -5.00 -7.64
N GLN A 90 16.16 -4.53 -7.75
CA GLN A 90 16.61 -3.35 -7.01
C GLN A 90 15.79 -2.09 -7.37
N ILE A 91 15.44 -1.91 -8.64
CA ILE A 91 14.57 -0.79 -9.07
C ILE A 91 13.18 -0.96 -8.46
N ALA A 92 12.58 -2.15 -8.58
CA ALA A 92 11.25 -2.44 -8.03
C ALA A 92 11.19 -2.25 -6.51
N GLU A 93 12.26 -2.60 -5.78
CA GLU A 93 12.36 -2.37 -4.34
C GLU A 93 12.45 -0.89 -3.96
N LYS A 94 13.19 -0.09 -4.74
CA LYS A 94 13.25 1.36 -4.55
C LYS A 94 11.88 2.00 -4.80
N GLU A 95 11.22 1.59 -5.88
CA GLU A 95 9.88 2.08 -6.22
C GLU A 95 8.87 1.70 -5.15
N LEU A 96 8.87 0.44 -4.69
CA LEU A 96 7.99 -0.04 -3.63
C LEU A 96 8.15 0.78 -2.34
N LYS A 97 9.39 1.13 -1.97
CA LYS A 97 9.66 2.00 -0.81
C LYS A 97 9.09 3.40 -1.02
N HIS A 98 9.27 3.97 -2.21
CA HIS A 98 8.75 5.28 -2.56
C HIS A 98 7.21 5.33 -2.47
N VAL A 99 6.51 4.46 -3.19
CA VAL A 99 5.03 4.45 -3.20
C VAL A 99 4.44 4.05 -1.84
N ARG A 100 5.15 3.25 -1.05
CA ARG A 100 4.76 2.97 0.34
C ARG A 100 4.77 4.24 1.18
N GLN A 101 5.79 5.08 1.04
CA GLN A 101 5.88 6.34 1.78
C GLN A 101 4.75 7.29 1.35
N GLU A 102 4.50 7.44 0.05
CA GLU A 102 3.38 8.26 -0.45
C GLU A 102 2.03 7.80 0.09
N TRP A 103 1.80 6.48 0.18
CA TRP A 103 0.56 5.95 0.77
C TRP A 103 0.45 6.26 2.26
N ILE A 104 1.55 6.15 3.03
CA ILE A 104 1.58 6.50 4.45
C ILE A 104 1.26 7.98 4.65
N ASP A 105 1.85 8.85 3.83
CA ASP A 105 1.65 10.29 3.92
C ASP A 105 0.20 10.67 3.60
N ALA A 106 -0.37 10.11 2.51
CA ALA A 106 -1.78 10.30 2.16
C ALA A 106 -2.73 9.83 3.28
N LYS A 107 -2.42 8.69 3.91
CA LYS A 107 -3.18 8.17 5.05
C LYS A 107 -3.09 9.09 6.27
N GLN A 108 -1.93 9.67 6.54
CA GLN A 108 -1.74 10.62 7.63
C GLN A 108 -2.55 11.91 7.40
N GLU A 109 -2.50 12.47 6.19
CA GLU A 109 -3.28 13.64 5.83
C GLU A 109 -4.78 13.42 6.00
N LYS A 110 -5.31 12.28 5.53
CA LYS A 110 -6.71 11.91 5.73
C LYS A 110 -7.04 11.85 7.23
N ARG A 111 -6.19 11.18 8.02
CA ARG A 111 -6.40 11.01 9.46
C ARG A 111 -6.46 12.33 10.22
N VAL A 112 -5.75 13.36 9.77
CA VAL A 112 -5.84 14.71 10.34
C VAL A 112 -7.24 15.28 10.15
N LEU A 113 -7.82 15.17 8.96
CA LEU A 113 -9.17 15.65 8.67
C LEU A 113 -10.25 14.84 9.38
N GLU A 114 -10.11 13.52 9.49
CA GLU A 114 -11.02 12.66 10.26
C GLU A 114 -11.07 13.08 11.73
N LYS A 115 -9.89 13.31 12.34
CA LYS A 115 -9.80 13.79 13.74
C LYS A 115 -10.43 15.17 13.91
N LEU A 116 -10.25 16.06 12.93
CA LEU A 116 -10.87 17.38 12.96
C LEU A 116 -12.40 17.28 12.88
N LYS A 117 -12.92 16.45 11.98
CA LYS A 117 -14.35 16.18 11.84
C LYS A 117 -14.95 15.61 13.13
N GLU A 118 -14.28 14.66 13.76
CA GLU A 118 -14.71 14.08 15.04
C GLU A 118 -14.81 15.15 16.14
N ARG A 119 -13.81 16.04 16.25
CA ARG A 119 -13.85 17.15 17.22
C ARG A 119 -15.05 18.07 17.00
N HIS A 120 -15.25 18.51 15.75
CA HIS A 120 -16.40 19.36 15.40
C HIS A 120 -17.73 18.66 15.67
N TYR A 121 -17.80 17.34 15.45
CA TYR A 121 -19.00 16.56 15.74
C TYR A 121 -19.29 16.52 17.25
N GLN A 122 -18.26 16.34 18.08
CA GLN A 122 -18.43 16.38 19.53
C GLN A 122 -18.86 17.75 20.05
N GLU A 123 -18.32 18.84 19.50
CA GLU A 123 -18.75 20.20 19.82
C GLU A 123 -20.22 20.43 19.43
N PHE A 124 -20.59 20.07 18.21
CA PHE A 124 -21.97 20.14 17.73
C PHE A 124 -22.95 19.36 18.63
N ARG A 125 -22.57 18.17 19.09
CA ARG A 125 -23.38 17.37 20.03
C ARG A 125 -23.55 18.07 21.37
N LYS A 126 -22.47 18.63 21.94
CA LYS A 126 -22.51 19.38 23.21
C LYS A 126 -23.43 20.61 23.10
N GLU A 127 -23.34 21.35 22.00
CA GLU A 127 -24.21 22.50 21.77
C GLU A 127 -25.67 22.11 21.61
N SER A 128 -25.95 21.03 20.88
CA SER A 128 -27.32 20.52 20.70
C SER A 128 -27.96 20.12 22.03
N LEU A 129 -27.23 19.37 22.87
CA LEU A 129 -27.69 19.01 24.22
C LEU A 129 -27.96 20.24 25.10
N LYS A 130 -27.08 21.25 25.04
CA LYS A 130 -27.27 22.51 25.78
C LYS A 130 -28.49 23.29 25.31
N GLN A 131 -28.80 23.27 24.02
CA GLN A 131 -30.00 23.89 23.46
C GLN A 131 -31.26 23.15 23.88
N GLU A 132 -31.26 21.81 23.82
CA GLU A 132 -32.38 20.98 24.27
C GLU A 132 -32.69 21.22 25.75
N GLN A 133 -31.67 21.26 26.61
CA GLN A 133 -31.84 21.54 28.03
C GLN A 133 -32.46 22.93 28.27
N LYS A 134 -31.99 23.97 27.57
CA LYS A 134 -32.60 25.31 27.67
C LYS A 134 -34.08 25.33 27.29
N VAL A 135 -34.45 24.65 26.21
CA VAL A 135 -35.85 24.56 25.77
C VAL A 135 -36.71 23.87 26.85
N LEU A 136 -36.21 22.79 27.45
CA LEU A 136 -36.91 22.09 28.54
C LEU A 136 -37.09 22.99 29.78
N ASP A 137 -36.06 23.74 30.16
CA ASP A 137 -36.12 24.70 31.27
C ASP A 137 -37.17 25.79 30.99
N GLU A 138 -37.17 26.39 29.80
CA GLU A 138 -38.14 27.40 29.38
C GLU A 138 -39.59 26.88 29.37
N MET A 139 -39.81 25.66 28.89
CA MET A 139 -41.14 25.01 28.92
C MET A 139 -41.62 24.74 30.35
N THR A 140 -40.70 24.31 31.23
CA THR A 140 -41.01 24.07 32.65
C THR A 140 -41.43 25.39 33.31
N VAL A 141 -40.67 26.46 33.09
CA VAL A 141 -40.99 27.80 33.59
C VAL A 141 -42.37 28.27 33.10
N GLN A 142 -42.67 28.18 31.81
CA GLN A 142 -43.98 28.56 31.27
C GLN A 142 -45.14 27.76 31.87
N SER A 143 -44.96 26.45 32.07
CA SER A 143 -45.98 25.57 32.65
C SER A 143 -46.29 25.89 34.12
N VAL A 144 -45.33 26.44 34.86
CA VAL A 144 -45.50 26.86 36.26
C VAL A 144 -46.23 28.20 36.35
N TYR A 145 -46.00 29.12 35.40
CA TYR A 145 -46.68 30.41 35.34
C TYR A 145 -48.10 30.37 34.74
N SER A 146 -48.50 29.25 34.14
CA SER A 146 -49.84 29.05 33.54
C SER A 146 -50.80 28.23 34.43
N ARG A 147 -50.44 28.02 35.70
CA ARG A 147 -51.30 27.53 36.79
C ARG A 147 -51.60 28.66 37.76
#